data_AF-A0A554K6H8-F1
#
_entry.id   AF-A0A554K6H8-F1
#
_cell.length_a   1.000
_cell.length_b   1.000
_cell.length_c   1.000
_cell.angle_alpha   90.00
_cell.angle_beta   90.00
_cell.angle_gamma   90.00
#
_symmetry.space_group_name_H-M   'P 1'
#
loop_
_entity.id
_entity.type
_entity.pdbx_description
1 polymer ?
#
loop_
_entity_poly.entity_id
_entity_poly.type
_entity_poly.pdbx_seq_one_letter_code
_entity_poly.pdbx_strand_id
1 'polypeptide(L)'
;MALLRTDKMVAAGTSAAVLMAAGLGWNSREPWGMLLISGTVLTLLLSSLAAKKISAEKPFPAALLLFALATAIATALSSYVYGSLLAALPLLTGMAAFYLGQQHFHSARRQRWLAATIVITGVALAVDGLRRVPGLENPELGIASVFVWKNAYAGWLAMTLPIAVGLAAVSRRPLFFWLNLVGVSAIAAALFFTSSQAGWLAAGVGISLVIAATAWQRRGVPARALLGLLVAVLGSAAIVGVLWRLQTGGTGPLAKPAALTRIAGFIPESTSTRQNYWKTTLKIIADYPWYGVGPGNFTAWYPHYFTQPWLYTISPHNVALLYAATLGVPATLLLFIFLGQIFWRTVKAWIRERSANPGDNDYLWVTAWAGGALTGVAHALLDLTFEVPAILLLWWLLLGVMHGHHFRNKPELPVSPAFRGGMAGAATALLGLVFVLLIADNAYRQAVVLTSTDAPQRYALLRRSLFLMPLSAATHEVLAQHYWEMVTTHNGNREENLSAMIAAARRAAELQPASAHRQWILGQAYYLALTPERPYWPSIIDHLTRAIAYDFHDPTYYRTLAEAYLRLGWLSHAQATIQTALDLYPEEELRKITFGGVIYEQLGLKERLDTLRGLLRYTGSPSP
;
A
#
# COMPACT_ATOMS: atom_id res chain seq x y z
N MET A 1 -0.89 41.90 -7.61
CA MET A 1 0.29 41.09 -8.00
C MET A 1 0.66 39.98 -7.01
N ALA A 2 0.71 40.20 -5.68
CA ALA A 2 1.09 39.15 -4.71
C ALA A 2 0.13 37.92 -4.67
N LEU A 3 -1.18 38.13 -4.83
CA LEU A 3 -2.21 37.06 -4.88
C LEU A 3 -1.99 36.07 -6.03
N LEU A 4 -1.71 36.59 -7.23
CA LEU A 4 -1.42 35.80 -8.42
C LEU A 4 -0.09 35.02 -8.31
N ARG A 5 0.80 35.40 -7.37
CA ARG A 5 2.04 34.64 -7.10
C ARG A 5 1.74 33.42 -6.22
N THR A 6 0.96 33.57 -5.15
CA THR A 6 0.67 32.45 -4.22
C THR A 6 -0.10 31.31 -4.89
N ASP A 7 -1.17 31.60 -5.63
CA ASP A 7 -1.98 30.57 -6.28
C ASP A 7 -1.22 29.84 -7.40
N LYS A 8 -0.40 30.56 -8.18
CA LYS A 8 0.51 29.94 -9.16
C LYS A 8 1.58 29.09 -8.48
N MET A 9 2.13 29.52 -7.35
CA MET A 9 3.12 28.76 -6.59
C MET A 9 2.53 27.49 -5.98
N VAL A 10 1.30 27.53 -5.46
CA VAL A 10 0.66 26.31 -4.94
C VAL A 10 0.38 25.33 -6.08
N ALA A 11 -0.14 25.79 -7.22
CA ALA A 11 -0.30 24.95 -8.39
C ALA A 11 1.05 24.35 -8.86
N ALA A 12 2.09 25.18 -8.95
CA ALA A 12 3.49 24.79 -9.22
C ALA A 12 3.94 23.64 -8.29
N GLY A 13 3.80 23.87 -6.98
CA GLY A 13 4.13 22.91 -5.94
C GLY A 13 3.33 21.63 -6.00
N THR A 14 2.02 21.68 -6.31
CA THR A 14 1.20 20.47 -6.46
C THR A 14 1.69 19.59 -7.62
N SER A 15 2.08 20.18 -8.76
CA SER A 15 2.65 19.39 -9.85
C SER A 15 4.05 18.87 -9.53
N ALA A 16 4.85 19.63 -8.76
CA ALA A 16 6.12 19.14 -8.23
C ALA A 16 5.92 17.96 -7.25
N ALA A 17 4.85 17.96 -6.46
CA ALA A 17 4.50 16.83 -5.60
C ALA A 17 4.16 15.56 -6.41
N VAL A 18 3.53 15.70 -7.58
CA VAL A 18 3.32 14.57 -8.51
C VAL A 18 4.65 14.03 -9.05
N LEU A 19 5.59 14.91 -9.43
CA LEU A 19 6.93 14.51 -9.87
C LEU A 19 7.68 13.76 -8.76
N MET A 20 7.65 14.29 -7.54
CA MET A 20 8.26 13.66 -6.36
C MET A 20 7.63 12.29 -6.07
N ALA A 21 6.31 12.18 -6.09
CA ALA A 21 5.61 10.92 -5.87
C ALA A 21 5.95 9.87 -6.94
N ALA A 22 6.01 10.28 -8.21
CA ALA A 22 6.44 9.40 -9.30
C ALA A 22 7.87 8.90 -9.11
N GLY A 23 8.80 9.78 -8.70
CA GLY A 23 10.19 9.42 -8.45
C GLY A 23 10.40 8.56 -7.21
N LEU A 24 9.60 8.75 -6.15
CA LEU A 24 9.64 7.91 -4.96
C LEU A 24 9.13 6.50 -5.24
N GLY A 25 8.10 6.33 -6.09
CA GLY A 25 7.62 5.01 -6.50
C GLY A 25 7.27 4.13 -5.29
N TRP A 26 7.93 2.96 -5.19
CA TRP A 26 7.74 2.02 -4.07
C TRP A 26 8.16 2.61 -2.73
N ASN A 27 9.22 3.42 -2.72
CA ASN A 27 9.75 4.03 -1.51
C ASN A 27 8.75 4.98 -0.84
N SER A 28 7.65 5.35 -1.52
CA SER A 28 6.54 6.05 -0.90
C SER A 28 5.83 5.24 0.20
N ARG A 29 5.97 3.91 0.24
CA ARG A 29 5.46 3.04 1.31
C ARG A 29 6.33 3.08 2.57
N GLU A 30 7.60 3.46 2.42
CA GLU A 30 8.49 3.62 3.56
C GLU A 30 8.09 4.86 4.37
N PRO A 31 8.25 4.86 5.71
CA PRO A 31 7.82 5.99 6.54
C PRO A 31 8.42 7.32 6.09
N TRP A 32 9.70 7.37 5.70
CA TRP A 32 10.33 8.59 5.20
C TRP A 32 9.74 9.10 3.89
N GLY A 33 9.48 8.21 2.93
CA GLY A 33 8.93 8.58 1.62
C GLY A 33 7.49 9.07 1.77
N MET A 34 6.72 8.39 2.62
CA MET A 34 5.39 8.82 3.03
C MET A 34 5.42 10.19 3.70
N LEU A 35 6.30 10.42 4.68
CA LEU A 35 6.44 11.70 5.38
C LEU A 35 6.82 12.85 4.43
N LEU A 36 7.69 12.61 3.44
CA LEU A 36 8.03 13.61 2.42
C LEU A 36 6.83 14.00 1.56
N ILE A 37 6.06 13.02 1.09
CA ILE A 37 4.84 13.26 0.30
C ILE A 37 3.81 14.01 1.14
N SER A 38 3.50 13.50 2.32
CA SER A 38 2.50 14.07 3.22
C SER A 38 2.88 15.47 3.70
N GLY A 39 4.13 15.67 4.13
CA GLY A 39 4.64 16.98 4.51
C GLY A 39 4.51 17.99 3.39
N THR A 40 4.95 17.65 2.19
CA THR A 40 4.85 18.55 1.02
C THR A 40 3.41 18.93 0.71
N VAL A 41 2.51 17.95 0.61
CA VAL A 41 1.11 18.18 0.22
C VAL A 41 0.34 18.95 1.30
N LEU A 42 0.54 18.62 2.58
CA LEU A 42 -0.12 19.30 3.69
C LEU A 42 0.42 20.74 3.87
N THR A 43 1.72 20.98 3.67
CA THR A 43 2.27 22.33 3.63
C THR A 43 1.68 23.14 2.47
N LEU A 44 1.49 22.53 1.29
CA LEU A 44 0.82 23.18 0.16
C LEU A 44 -0.64 23.49 0.47
N LEU A 45 -1.36 22.59 1.16
CA LEU A 45 -2.72 22.84 1.63
C LEU A 45 -2.76 24.05 2.58
N LEU A 46 -1.92 24.07 3.61
CA LEU A 46 -1.87 25.18 4.57
C LEU A 46 -1.48 26.50 3.88
N SER A 47 -0.57 26.44 2.91
CA SER A 47 -0.19 27.60 2.07
C SER A 47 -1.36 28.08 1.20
N SER A 48 -2.17 27.17 0.67
CA SER A 48 -3.42 27.50 -0.04
C SER A 48 -4.42 28.19 0.89
N LEU A 49 -4.59 27.68 2.11
CA LEU A 49 -5.50 28.26 3.09
C LEU A 49 -5.03 29.62 3.62
N ALA A 50 -3.71 29.88 3.57
CA ALA A 50 -3.12 31.17 3.92
C ALA A 50 -3.25 32.24 2.79
N ALA A 51 -3.81 31.89 1.62
CA ALA A 51 -4.01 32.84 0.53
C ALA A 51 -4.96 33.99 0.93
N LYS A 52 -4.81 35.19 0.33
CA LYS A 52 -5.68 36.35 0.69
C LYS A 52 -7.15 36.14 0.34
N LYS A 53 -7.45 35.17 -0.53
CA LYS A 53 -8.79 34.84 -0.98
C LYS A 53 -8.94 33.34 -1.16
N ILE A 54 -10.12 32.80 -0.85
CA ILE A 54 -10.51 31.40 -1.07
C ILE A 54 -11.86 31.37 -1.79
N SER A 55 -12.08 30.40 -2.67
CA SER A 55 -13.36 30.25 -3.37
C SER A 55 -14.49 29.90 -2.38
N ALA A 56 -15.53 30.75 -2.33
CA ALA A 56 -16.61 30.74 -1.34
C ALA A 56 -17.44 29.44 -1.27
N GLU A 57 -17.62 28.78 -2.42
CA GLU A 57 -18.68 27.79 -2.65
C GLU A 57 -18.17 26.49 -3.27
N LYS A 58 -16.97 26.06 -2.89
CA LYS A 58 -16.50 24.71 -3.22
C LYS A 58 -16.65 23.82 -1.98
N PRO A 59 -17.89 23.46 -1.57
CA PRO A 59 -18.07 22.67 -0.36
C PRO A 59 -17.32 21.36 -0.52
N PHE A 60 -16.56 21.00 0.52
CA PHE A 60 -16.12 19.62 0.67
C PHE A 60 -17.38 18.74 0.66
N PRO A 61 -17.43 17.69 -0.17
CA PRO A 61 -18.55 16.77 -0.14
C PRO A 61 -18.75 16.24 1.27
N ALA A 62 -19.97 16.33 1.82
CA ALA A 62 -20.25 15.93 3.20
C ALA A 62 -19.83 14.47 3.48
N ALA A 63 -20.01 13.58 2.51
CA ALA A 63 -19.55 12.19 2.59
C ALA A 63 -18.03 12.07 2.79
N LEU A 64 -17.22 12.98 2.20
CA LEU A 64 -15.77 13.00 2.40
C LEU A 64 -15.39 13.46 3.81
N LEU A 65 -16.09 14.47 4.35
CA LEU A 65 -15.88 14.95 5.71
C LEU A 65 -16.27 13.88 6.74
N LEU A 66 -17.39 13.20 6.52
CA LEU A 66 -17.82 12.07 7.35
C LEU A 66 -16.85 10.89 7.24
N PHE A 67 -16.31 10.60 6.05
CA PHE A 67 -15.27 9.59 5.88
C PHE A 67 -13.98 9.95 6.64
N ALA A 68 -13.57 11.22 6.61
CA ALA A 68 -12.42 11.71 7.40
C ALA A 68 -12.67 11.57 8.91
N LEU A 69 -13.86 11.93 9.38
CA LEU A 69 -14.27 11.76 10.77
C LEU A 69 -14.27 10.28 11.18
N ALA A 70 -14.86 9.40 10.35
CA ALA A 70 -14.87 7.96 10.61
C ALA A 70 -13.46 7.37 10.66
N THR A 71 -12.55 7.84 9.77
CA THR A 71 -11.13 7.46 9.79
C THR A 71 -10.44 7.90 11.08
N ALA A 72 -10.74 9.12 11.56
CA ALA A 72 -10.20 9.62 12.82
C ALA A 72 -10.70 8.82 14.03
N ILE A 73 -11.98 8.46 14.05
CA ILE A 73 -12.57 7.60 15.09
C ILE A 73 -11.92 6.20 15.06
N ALA A 74 -11.83 5.57 13.88
CA ALA A 74 -11.17 4.26 13.73
C ALA A 74 -9.70 4.31 14.17
N THR A 75 -8.99 5.40 13.92
CA THR A 75 -7.61 5.61 14.37
C THR A 75 -7.54 5.69 15.90
N ALA A 76 -8.41 6.49 16.53
CA ALA A 76 -8.44 6.68 17.97
C ALA A 76 -8.83 5.41 18.74
N LEU A 77 -9.69 4.57 18.16
CA LEU A 77 -10.17 3.32 18.75
C LEU A 77 -9.31 2.09 18.39
N SER A 78 -8.27 2.27 17.58
CA SER A 78 -7.44 1.15 17.11
C SER A 78 -6.59 0.51 18.20
N SER A 79 -6.26 -0.77 18.01
CA SER A 79 -5.36 -1.51 18.92
C SER A 79 -3.93 -0.98 18.95
N TYR A 80 -3.51 -0.22 17.92
CA TYR A 80 -2.21 0.45 17.88
C TYR A 80 -2.35 1.85 17.28
N VAL A 81 -2.68 2.82 18.14
CA VAL A 81 -3.00 4.20 17.76
C VAL A 81 -1.85 4.87 16.99
N TYR A 82 -0.60 4.72 17.44
CA TYR A 82 0.54 5.34 16.77
C TYR A 82 0.73 4.80 15.33
N GLY A 83 0.65 3.48 15.14
CA GLY A 83 0.68 2.89 13.80
C GLY A 83 -0.49 3.36 12.93
N SER A 84 -1.68 3.46 13.52
CA SER A 84 -2.87 3.96 12.83
C SER A 84 -2.76 5.42 12.41
N LEU A 85 -2.14 6.27 13.22
CA LEU A 85 -1.88 7.68 12.86
C LEU A 85 -0.99 7.77 11.62
N LEU A 86 0.08 6.96 11.58
CA LEU A 86 0.97 6.90 10.41
C LEU A 86 0.24 6.33 9.18
N ALA A 87 -0.59 5.30 9.34
CA ALA A 87 -1.34 4.70 8.24
C ALA A 87 -2.53 5.54 7.75
N ALA A 88 -3.08 6.43 8.60
CA ALA A 88 -4.12 7.39 8.22
C ALA A 88 -3.54 8.60 7.46
N LEU A 89 -2.25 8.89 7.63
CA LEU A 89 -1.59 10.06 7.03
C LEU A 89 -1.68 10.07 5.50
N PRO A 90 -1.46 8.97 4.74
CA PRO A 90 -1.69 8.92 3.29
C PRO A 90 -3.13 9.27 2.88
N LEU A 91 -4.14 8.85 3.65
CA LEU A 91 -5.54 9.16 3.37
C LEU A 91 -5.82 10.65 3.52
N LEU A 92 -5.36 11.25 4.62
CA LEU A 92 -5.48 12.70 4.86
C LEU A 92 -4.72 13.51 3.81
N THR A 93 -3.54 13.01 3.41
CA THR A 93 -2.74 13.58 2.31
C THR A 93 -3.49 13.54 0.99
N GLY A 94 -4.17 12.42 0.70
CA GLY A 94 -5.07 12.29 -0.43
C GLY A 94 -6.19 13.33 -0.41
N MET A 95 -6.90 13.47 0.71
CA MET A 95 -7.97 14.48 0.87
C MET A 95 -7.44 15.93 0.66
N ALA A 96 -6.24 16.21 1.14
CA ALA A 96 -5.56 17.49 0.89
C ALA A 96 -5.25 17.68 -0.60
N ALA A 97 -4.77 16.64 -1.28
CA ALA A 97 -4.52 16.69 -2.72
C ALA A 97 -5.79 16.85 -3.55
N PHE A 98 -6.90 16.24 -3.13
CA PHE A 98 -8.22 16.47 -3.70
C PHE A 98 -8.60 17.96 -3.62
N TYR A 99 -8.44 18.57 -2.44
CA TYR A 99 -8.70 20.00 -2.28
C TYR A 99 -7.81 20.86 -3.15
N LEU A 100 -6.50 20.57 -3.21
CA LEU A 100 -5.56 21.30 -4.06
C LEU A 100 -5.93 21.20 -5.54
N GLY A 101 -6.32 20.00 -6.00
CA GLY A 101 -6.85 19.76 -7.34
C GLY A 101 -8.09 20.62 -7.63
N GLN A 102 -9.06 20.56 -6.72
CA GLN A 102 -10.31 21.30 -6.82
C GLN A 102 -10.09 22.82 -6.83
N GLN A 103 -9.18 23.31 -5.98
CA GLN A 103 -8.96 24.74 -5.80
C GLN A 103 -8.08 25.34 -6.88
N HIS A 104 -7.03 24.66 -7.34
CA HIS A 104 -6.01 25.31 -8.18
C HIS A 104 -6.04 24.91 -9.65
N PHE A 105 -6.73 23.82 -10.02
CA PHE A 105 -6.74 23.27 -11.39
C PHE A 105 -8.12 23.34 -12.06
N HIS A 106 -8.78 24.49 -11.93
CA HIS A 106 -10.10 24.75 -12.54
C HIS A 106 -10.03 25.36 -13.95
N SER A 107 -8.90 25.97 -14.33
CA SER A 107 -8.69 26.53 -15.67
C SER A 107 -8.08 25.53 -16.66
N ALA A 108 -8.50 25.56 -17.92
CA ALA A 108 -8.00 24.67 -18.97
C ALA A 108 -6.46 24.72 -19.11
N ARG A 109 -5.85 25.90 -18.96
CA ARG A 109 -4.38 26.06 -18.99
C ARG A 109 -3.69 25.27 -17.88
N ARG A 110 -4.20 25.34 -16.64
CA ARG A 110 -3.59 24.64 -15.50
C ARG A 110 -3.85 23.14 -15.56
N GLN A 111 -5.05 22.73 -15.97
CA GLN A 111 -5.36 21.32 -16.20
C GLN A 111 -4.43 20.70 -17.25
N ARG A 112 -4.20 21.39 -18.38
CA ARG A 112 -3.22 20.95 -19.40
C ARG A 112 -1.81 20.81 -18.86
N TRP A 113 -1.38 21.76 -18.03
CA TRP A 113 -0.05 21.74 -17.43
C TRP A 113 0.11 20.57 -16.43
N LEU A 114 -0.90 20.30 -15.60
CA LEU A 114 -0.92 19.14 -14.72
C LEU A 114 -0.96 17.83 -15.51
N ALA A 115 -1.82 17.74 -16.52
CA ALA A 115 -1.91 16.57 -17.40
C ALA A 115 -0.57 16.30 -18.08
N ALA A 116 0.09 17.34 -18.62
CA ALA A 116 1.42 17.21 -19.21
C ALA A 116 2.44 16.72 -18.17
N THR A 117 2.39 17.22 -16.93
CA THR A 117 3.27 16.74 -15.86
C THR A 117 3.06 15.24 -15.58
N ILE A 118 1.81 14.80 -15.46
CA ILE A 118 1.44 13.39 -15.23
C ILE A 118 1.85 12.51 -16.42
N VAL A 119 1.69 12.99 -17.65
CA VAL A 119 2.12 12.23 -18.85
C VAL A 119 3.63 12.17 -18.96
N ILE A 120 4.34 13.27 -18.69
CA ILE A 120 5.81 13.29 -18.70
C ILE A 120 6.37 12.30 -17.68
N THR A 121 5.81 12.25 -16.46
CA THR A 121 6.22 11.24 -15.47
C THR A 121 5.88 9.83 -15.94
N GLY A 122 4.69 9.61 -16.50
CA GLY A 122 4.31 8.32 -17.09
C GLY A 122 5.27 7.87 -18.20
N VAL A 123 5.67 8.77 -19.10
CA VAL A 123 6.62 8.48 -20.18
C VAL A 123 8.02 8.21 -19.62
N ALA A 124 8.51 9.02 -18.68
CA ALA A 124 9.83 8.81 -18.06
C ALA A 124 9.89 7.43 -17.38
N LEU A 125 8.86 7.09 -16.62
CA LEU A 125 8.73 5.77 -15.99
C LEU A 125 8.56 4.66 -17.02
N ALA A 126 7.84 4.88 -18.12
CA ALA A 126 7.70 3.93 -19.22
C ALA A 126 9.05 3.62 -19.88
N VAL A 127 9.84 4.66 -20.21
CA VAL A 127 11.19 4.52 -20.77
C VAL A 127 12.10 3.76 -19.81
N ASP A 128 12.09 4.13 -18.52
CA ASP A 128 12.83 3.43 -17.48
C ASP A 128 12.42 1.95 -17.33
N GLY A 129 11.13 1.64 -17.43
CA GLY A 129 10.63 0.28 -17.42
C GLY A 129 11.07 -0.51 -18.67
N LEU A 130 10.86 0.05 -19.85
CA LEU A 130 11.13 -0.60 -21.14
C LEU A 130 12.62 -0.92 -21.36
N ARG A 131 13.54 -0.10 -20.84
CA ARG A 131 14.98 -0.41 -20.89
C ARG A 131 15.36 -1.71 -20.15
N ARG A 132 14.51 -2.22 -19.25
CA ARG A 132 14.73 -3.46 -18.50
C ARG A 132 14.16 -4.69 -19.21
N VAL A 133 13.38 -4.52 -20.27
CA VAL A 133 12.73 -5.64 -21.00
C VAL A 133 13.73 -6.64 -21.57
N PRO A 134 14.85 -6.23 -22.21
CA PRO A 134 15.81 -7.19 -22.76
C PRO A 134 16.46 -8.11 -21.72
N GLY A 135 16.46 -7.74 -20.44
CA GLY A 135 17.02 -8.53 -19.34
C GLY A 135 16.00 -9.36 -18.57
N LEU A 136 14.74 -9.45 -19.03
CA LEU A 136 13.72 -10.28 -18.39
C LEU A 136 13.90 -11.75 -18.76
N GLU A 137 14.42 -12.54 -17.83
CA GLU A 137 14.52 -14.00 -17.98
C GLU A 137 13.14 -14.67 -17.96
N ASN A 138 12.23 -14.19 -17.11
CA ASN A 138 10.85 -14.66 -17.03
C ASN A 138 9.86 -13.51 -17.31
N PRO A 139 9.17 -13.53 -18.47
CA PRO A 139 8.17 -12.53 -18.83
C PRO A 139 6.99 -12.41 -17.85
N GLU A 140 6.69 -13.46 -17.09
CA GLU A 140 5.61 -13.44 -16.09
C GLU A 140 5.94 -12.56 -14.87
N LEU A 141 7.23 -12.34 -14.58
CA LEU A 141 7.65 -11.42 -13.52
C LEU A 141 7.33 -9.97 -13.87
N GLY A 142 7.34 -9.63 -15.16
CA GLY A 142 7.04 -8.29 -15.67
C GLY A 142 8.05 -7.21 -15.23
N ILE A 143 7.94 -6.02 -15.83
CA ILE A 143 8.70 -4.83 -15.42
C ILE A 143 8.00 -4.04 -14.32
N ALA A 144 8.78 -3.32 -13.50
CA ALA A 144 8.24 -2.53 -12.38
C ALA A 144 8.81 -1.10 -12.23
N SER A 145 9.78 -0.67 -13.05
CA SER A 145 10.44 0.65 -12.90
C SER A 145 10.86 0.93 -11.44
N VAL A 146 10.73 2.16 -10.96
CA VAL A 146 10.99 2.58 -9.56
C VAL A 146 9.94 2.07 -8.56
N PHE A 147 8.87 1.43 -9.04
CA PHE A 147 7.82 0.88 -8.19
C PHE A 147 8.15 -0.51 -7.64
N VAL A 148 9.21 -1.18 -8.11
CA VAL A 148 9.72 -2.50 -7.66
C VAL A 148 8.72 -3.66 -7.83
N TRP A 149 7.46 -3.44 -7.49
CA TRP A 149 6.30 -4.28 -7.68
C TRP A 149 5.53 -3.94 -8.96
N LYS A 150 5.42 -4.91 -9.87
CA LYS A 150 4.81 -4.74 -11.19
C LYS A 150 3.36 -4.22 -11.16
N ASN A 151 2.56 -4.63 -10.16
CA ASN A 151 1.16 -4.22 -10.09
C ASN A 151 1.02 -2.75 -9.65
N ALA A 152 1.92 -2.26 -8.80
CA ALA A 152 1.94 -0.84 -8.41
C ALA A 152 2.35 0.03 -9.61
N TYR A 153 3.38 -0.40 -10.33
CA TYR A 153 3.79 0.25 -11.57
C TYR A 153 2.66 0.30 -12.61
N ALA A 154 1.98 -0.83 -12.82
CA ALA A 154 0.84 -0.93 -13.72
C ALA A 154 -0.30 0.00 -13.31
N GLY A 155 -0.59 0.13 -12.01
CA GLY A 155 -1.57 1.08 -11.50
C GLY A 155 -1.27 2.53 -11.89
N TRP A 156 -0.02 2.98 -11.76
CA TRP A 156 0.38 4.33 -12.17
C TRP A 156 0.21 4.54 -13.69
N LEU A 157 0.73 3.62 -14.50
CA LEU A 157 0.66 3.71 -15.97
C LEU A 157 -0.79 3.65 -16.46
N ALA A 158 -1.60 2.73 -15.91
CA ALA A 158 -3.00 2.55 -16.26
C ALA A 158 -3.80 3.83 -16.02
N MET A 159 -3.60 4.50 -14.88
CA MET A 159 -4.28 5.77 -14.57
C MET A 159 -3.81 6.93 -15.45
N THR A 160 -2.54 6.92 -15.85
CA THR A 160 -1.94 7.96 -16.71
C THR A 160 -2.42 7.84 -18.16
N LEU A 161 -2.69 6.62 -18.63
CA LEU A 161 -2.98 6.34 -20.03
C LEU A 161 -4.25 7.06 -20.56
N PRO A 162 -5.41 7.07 -19.86
CA PRO A 162 -6.57 7.88 -20.27
C PRO A 162 -6.27 9.38 -20.38
N ILE A 163 -5.38 9.91 -19.54
CA ILE A 163 -4.97 11.31 -19.54
C ILE A 163 -4.11 11.61 -20.77
N ALA A 164 -3.16 10.72 -21.09
CA ALA A 164 -2.33 10.80 -22.30
C ALA A 164 -3.17 10.74 -23.59
N VAL A 165 -4.15 9.83 -23.63
CA VAL A 165 -5.11 9.73 -24.76
C VAL A 165 -5.94 11.01 -24.88
N GLY A 166 -6.44 11.56 -23.77
CA GLY A 166 -7.15 12.84 -23.76
C GLY A 166 -6.31 14.01 -24.30
N LEU A 167 -5.04 14.09 -23.90
CA LEU A 167 -4.07 15.07 -24.39
C LEU A 167 -3.83 14.97 -25.91
N ALA A 168 -3.70 13.75 -26.44
CA ALA A 168 -3.60 13.52 -27.87
C ALA A 168 -4.89 13.94 -28.60
N ALA A 169 -6.06 13.54 -28.09
CA ALA A 169 -7.36 13.79 -28.72
C ALA A 169 -7.71 15.28 -28.88
N VAL A 170 -7.22 16.13 -27.98
CA VAL A 170 -7.47 17.59 -27.99
C VAL A 170 -6.35 18.41 -28.62
N SER A 171 -5.25 17.77 -29.05
CA SER A 171 -4.12 18.45 -29.67
C SER A 171 -4.49 19.00 -31.04
N ARG A 172 -4.40 20.32 -31.21
CA ARG A 172 -4.70 21.01 -32.49
C ARG A 172 -3.51 21.13 -33.43
N ARG A 173 -2.28 21.05 -32.91
CA ARG A 173 -1.06 21.11 -33.72
C ARG A 173 -0.54 19.70 -33.98
N PRO A 174 -0.17 19.34 -35.23
CA PRO A 174 0.23 17.99 -35.60
C PRO A 174 1.47 17.51 -34.82
N LEU A 175 2.46 18.39 -34.60
CA LEU A 175 3.64 18.05 -33.79
C LEU A 175 3.25 17.57 -32.39
N PHE A 176 2.40 18.32 -31.68
CA PHE A 176 1.98 17.95 -30.32
C PHE A 176 1.07 16.72 -30.33
N PHE A 177 0.27 16.51 -31.39
CA PHE A 177 -0.49 15.28 -31.55
C PHE A 177 0.45 14.05 -31.63
N TRP A 178 1.45 14.09 -32.52
CA TRP A 178 2.41 13.00 -32.68
C TRP A 178 3.26 12.77 -31.42
N LEU A 179 3.73 13.84 -30.76
CA LEU A 179 4.45 13.71 -29.49
C LEU A 179 3.60 13.04 -28.39
N ASN A 180 2.34 13.44 -28.25
CA ASN A 180 1.43 12.80 -27.31
C ASN A 180 1.14 11.33 -27.69
N LEU A 181 1.04 11.03 -28.99
CA LEU A 181 0.84 9.65 -29.45
C LEU A 181 2.05 8.76 -29.13
N VAL A 182 3.27 9.25 -29.34
CA VAL A 182 4.50 8.55 -28.91
C VAL A 182 4.47 8.29 -27.39
N GLY A 183 4.04 9.28 -26.60
CA GLY A 183 3.87 9.11 -25.16
C GLY A 183 2.82 8.05 -24.79
N VAL A 184 1.66 8.06 -25.44
CA VAL A 184 0.62 7.03 -25.29
C VAL A 184 1.18 5.65 -25.62
N SER A 185 1.89 5.50 -26.73
CA SER A 185 2.50 4.24 -27.16
C SER A 185 3.54 3.73 -26.16
N ALA A 186 4.40 4.61 -25.65
CA ALA A 186 5.40 4.23 -24.64
C ALA A 186 4.73 3.74 -23.34
N ILE A 187 3.73 4.47 -22.84
CA ILE A 187 2.99 4.10 -21.62
C ILE A 187 2.24 2.78 -21.82
N ALA A 188 1.56 2.60 -22.96
CA ALA A 188 0.84 1.38 -23.27
C ALA A 188 1.78 0.16 -23.41
N ALA A 189 2.93 0.33 -24.06
CA ALA A 189 3.95 -0.71 -24.17
C ALA A 189 4.52 -1.09 -22.80
N ALA A 190 4.88 -0.11 -21.98
CA ALA A 190 5.36 -0.38 -20.63
C ALA A 190 4.29 -1.06 -19.77
N LEU A 191 3.03 -0.62 -19.85
CA LEU A 191 1.91 -1.23 -19.15
C LEU A 191 1.74 -2.70 -19.59
N PHE A 192 1.87 -2.98 -20.88
CA PHE A 192 1.87 -4.33 -21.40
C PHE A 192 2.97 -5.19 -20.77
N PHE A 193 4.22 -4.74 -20.77
CA PHE A 193 5.32 -5.51 -20.18
C PHE A 193 5.29 -5.64 -18.65
N THR A 194 4.38 -4.97 -17.94
CA THR A 194 4.19 -5.19 -16.49
C THR A 194 3.66 -6.58 -16.15
N SER A 195 3.04 -7.27 -17.12
CA SER A 195 2.37 -8.56 -16.89
C SER A 195 1.32 -8.50 -15.75
N SER A 196 0.75 -7.31 -15.49
CA SER A 196 -0.30 -7.10 -14.49
C SER A 196 -1.68 -7.16 -15.15
N GLN A 197 -2.39 -8.26 -14.94
CA GLN A 197 -3.75 -8.46 -15.45
C GLN A 197 -4.72 -7.39 -14.92
N ALA A 198 -4.61 -7.05 -13.63
CA ALA A 198 -5.39 -5.96 -13.03
C ALA A 198 -5.09 -4.61 -13.71
N GLY A 199 -3.82 -4.37 -14.03
CA GLY A 199 -3.34 -3.20 -14.79
C GLY A 199 -4.04 -3.05 -16.14
N TRP A 200 -4.02 -4.10 -16.94
CA TRP A 200 -4.61 -4.11 -18.28
C TRP A 200 -6.13 -3.92 -18.24
N LEU A 201 -6.82 -4.66 -17.36
CA LEU A 201 -8.27 -4.55 -17.22
C LEU A 201 -8.68 -3.14 -16.77
N ALA A 202 -8.01 -2.59 -15.76
CA ALA A 202 -8.31 -1.26 -15.25
C ALA A 202 -8.07 -0.17 -16.31
N ALA A 203 -6.96 -0.24 -17.06
CA ALA A 203 -6.69 0.68 -18.16
C ALA A 203 -7.76 0.60 -19.25
N GLY A 204 -8.21 -0.62 -19.58
CA GLY A 204 -9.30 -0.86 -20.52
C GLY A 204 -10.59 -0.13 -20.12
N VAL A 205 -10.95 -0.15 -18.83
CA VAL A 205 -12.12 0.57 -18.30
C VAL A 205 -12.00 2.08 -18.53
N GLY A 206 -10.87 2.69 -18.16
CA GLY A 206 -10.66 4.13 -18.30
C GLY A 206 -10.59 4.61 -19.74
N ILE A 207 -9.87 3.88 -20.60
CA ILE A 207 -9.74 4.21 -22.03
C ILE A 207 -11.10 4.06 -22.73
N SER A 208 -11.86 3.02 -22.41
CA SER A 208 -13.19 2.81 -23.00
C SER A 208 -14.12 4.00 -22.73
N LEU A 209 -14.05 4.59 -21.53
CA LEU A 209 -14.80 5.80 -21.21
C LEU A 209 -14.38 6.99 -22.10
N VAL A 210 -13.08 7.21 -22.27
CA VAL A 210 -12.55 8.32 -23.10
C VAL A 210 -12.93 8.12 -24.57
N ILE A 211 -12.77 6.91 -25.11
CA ILE A 211 -13.13 6.61 -26.50
C ILE A 211 -14.64 6.74 -26.69
N ALA A 212 -15.47 6.19 -25.79
CA ALA A 212 -16.92 6.30 -25.88
C ALA A 212 -17.37 7.77 -25.85
N ALA A 213 -16.80 8.59 -24.96
CA ALA A 213 -17.12 10.01 -24.90
C ALA A 213 -16.68 10.78 -26.16
N THR A 214 -15.48 10.46 -26.69
CA THR A 214 -14.95 11.06 -27.93
C THR A 214 -15.79 10.65 -29.15
N ALA A 215 -16.17 9.38 -29.24
CA ALA A 215 -17.02 8.87 -30.30
C ALA A 215 -18.41 9.50 -30.23
N TRP A 216 -18.99 9.57 -29.04
CA TRP A 216 -20.30 10.17 -28.84
C TRP A 216 -20.30 11.67 -29.17
N GLN A 217 -19.21 12.39 -28.90
CA GLN A 217 -19.03 13.78 -29.31
C GLN A 217 -19.11 14.00 -30.82
N ARG A 218 -18.47 13.13 -31.61
CA ARG A 218 -18.27 13.38 -33.04
C ARG A 218 -19.49 13.04 -33.92
N ARG A 219 -20.64 12.68 -33.34
CA ARG A 219 -21.94 12.27 -33.98
C ARG A 219 -21.88 12.09 -35.51
N GLY A 220 -21.12 11.08 -35.87
CA GLY A 220 -20.96 10.53 -37.21
C GLY A 220 -20.14 9.24 -37.17
N VAL A 221 -20.08 8.56 -36.02
CA VAL A 221 -19.37 7.30 -35.91
C VAL A 221 -20.41 6.17 -36.02
N PRO A 222 -20.43 5.44 -37.15
CA PRO A 222 -21.47 4.44 -37.42
C PRO A 222 -21.36 3.28 -36.41
N ALA A 223 -22.37 2.40 -36.32
CA ALA A 223 -22.38 1.22 -35.43
C ALA A 223 -21.07 0.38 -35.48
N ARG A 224 -20.33 0.48 -36.59
CA ARG A 224 -18.98 -0.03 -36.86
C ARG A 224 -17.90 0.44 -35.87
N ALA A 225 -18.06 1.59 -35.22
CA ALA A 225 -17.11 2.11 -34.24
C ALA A 225 -17.47 1.80 -32.79
N LEU A 226 -18.75 1.54 -32.50
CA LEU A 226 -19.16 0.84 -31.28
C LEU A 226 -18.73 -0.63 -31.35
N LEU A 227 -18.88 -1.25 -32.52
CA LEU A 227 -18.25 -2.53 -32.85
C LEU A 227 -16.73 -2.43 -32.83
N GLY A 228 -16.14 -1.32 -33.29
CA GLY A 228 -14.70 -1.05 -33.20
C GLY A 228 -14.21 -0.85 -31.77
N LEU A 229 -15.02 -0.30 -30.87
CA LEU A 229 -14.75 -0.21 -29.43
C LEU A 229 -14.87 -1.59 -28.76
N LEU A 230 -15.90 -2.36 -29.10
CA LEU A 230 -16.06 -3.74 -28.66
C LEU A 230 -14.92 -4.62 -29.19
N VAL A 231 -14.50 -4.46 -30.44
CA VAL A 231 -13.35 -5.12 -31.08
C VAL A 231 -12.03 -4.56 -30.59
N ALA A 232 -11.93 -3.31 -30.13
CA ALA A 232 -10.73 -2.79 -29.49
C ALA A 232 -10.61 -3.29 -28.04
N VAL A 233 -11.71 -3.51 -27.32
CA VAL A 233 -11.74 -4.09 -25.96
C VAL A 233 -11.54 -5.60 -26.02
N LEU A 234 -12.28 -6.31 -26.87
CA LEU A 234 -12.10 -7.74 -27.13
C LEU A 234 -10.80 -8.01 -27.87
N GLY A 235 -10.37 -7.09 -28.73
CA GLY A 235 -9.10 -7.15 -29.45
C GLY A 235 -7.93 -6.76 -28.58
N SER A 236 -8.06 -5.88 -27.58
CA SER A 236 -7.01 -5.71 -26.57
C SER A 236 -6.95 -6.92 -25.64
N ALA A 237 -8.07 -7.57 -25.32
CA ALA A 237 -8.08 -8.88 -24.65
C ALA A 237 -7.46 -10.00 -25.52
N ALA A 238 -7.72 -9.99 -26.84
CA ALA A 238 -7.15 -10.95 -27.79
C ALA A 238 -5.69 -10.65 -28.12
N ILE A 239 -5.28 -9.38 -28.21
CA ILE A 239 -3.89 -8.92 -28.34
C ILE A 239 -3.15 -9.25 -27.06
N VAL A 240 -3.73 -9.07 -25.88
CA VAL A 240 -3.18 -9.58 -24.63
C VAL A 240 -3.00 -11.11 -24.69
N GLY A 241 -4.00 -11.86 -25.17
CA GLY A 241 -3.90 -13.31 -25.34
C GLY A 241 -2.86 -13.76 -26.39
N VAL A 242 -2.73 -13.03 -27.50
CA VAL A 242 -1.76 -13.29 -28.57
C VAL A 242 -0.35 -12.87 -28.17
N LEU A 243 -0.18 -11.72 -27.54
CA LEU A 243 1.11 -11.24 -27.05
C LEU A 243 1.59 -12.07 -25.86
N TRP A 244 0.68 -12.56 -25.01
CA TRP A 244 1.00 -13.57 -23.97
C TRP A 244 1.43 -14.90 -24.60
N ARG A 245 0.77 -15.33 -25.69
CA ARG A 245 1.19 -16.49 -26.48
C ARG A 245 2.57 -16.29 -27.13
N LEU A 246 2.90 -15.07 -27.54
CA LEU A 246 4.23 -14.72 -28.08
C LEU A 246 5.29 -14.66 -26.97
N GLN A 247 4.97 -14.12 -25.79
CA GLN A 247 5.85 -14.11 -24.60
C GLN A 247 6.18 -15.52 -24.09
N THR A 248 5.24 -16.46 -24.20
CA THR A 248 5.41 -17.86 -23.76
C THR A 248 5.94 -18.78 -24.87
N GLY A 249 6.34 -18.24 -26.03
CA GLY A 249 6.84 -19.06 -27.15
C GLY A 249 5.81 -20.07 -27.70
N GLY A 250 4.51 -19.83 -27.47
CA GLY A 250 3.44 -20.74 -27.89
C GLY A 250 3.31 -22.04 -27.09
N THR A 251 4.12 -22.26 -26.05
CA THR A 251 4.00 -23.42 -25.14
C THR A 251 3.02 -23.17 -23.99
N GLY A 252 2.39 -21.99 -23.98
CA GLY A 252 1.36 -21.63 -23.03
C GLY A 252 0.14 -22.57 -23.05
N PRO A 253 -0.66 -22.61 -21.96
CA PRO A 253 -1.74 -23.56 -21.73
C PRO A 253 -2.77 -23.77 -22.84
N LEU A 254 -2.87 -22.88 -23.83
CA LEU A 254 -3.80 -22.93 -24.96
C LEU A 254 -3.38 -23.87 -26.10
N ALA A 255 -2.14 -24.39 -26.10
CA ALA A 255 -1.61 -25.23 -27.19
C ALA A 255 -1.93 -26.73 -27.07
N LYS A 256 -2.60 -27.18 -26.01
CA LYS A 256 -2.97 -28.60 -25.81
C LYS A 256 -4.51 -28.73 -25.85
N PRO A 257 -5.11 -29.78 -26.44
CA PRO A 257 -6.58 -29.98 -26.38
C PRO A 257 -7.13 -30.11 -24.94
N ALA A 258 -6.28 -30.47 -23.98
CA ALA A 258 -6.57 -30.39 -22.53
C ALA A 258 -6.69 -28.93 -22.00
N ALA A 259 -6.41 -27.92 -22.82
CA ALA A 259 -6.52 -26.50 -22.52
C ALA A 259 -7.95 -26.05 -22.30
N LEU A 260 -8.93 -26.57 -23.05
CA LEU A 260 -10.32 -26.12 -22.92
C LEU A 260 -10.92 -26.56 -21.58
N THR A 261 -10.53 -27.74 -21.09
CA THR A 261 -10.85 -28.21 -19.74
C THR A 261 -10.04 -27.46 -18.67
N ARG A 262 -8.82 -27.02 -19.01
CA ARG A 262 -8.00 -26.19 -18.12
C ARG A 262 -8.38 -24.69 -18.13
N ILE A 263 -9.03 -24.14 -19.15
CA ILE A 263 -9.53 -22.76 -19.17
C ILE A 263 -10.73 -22.62 -18.21
N ALA A 264 -11.48 -23.70 -18.00
CA ALA A 264 -12.47 -23.80 -16.92
C ALA A 264 -11.85 -24.09 -15.53
N GLY A 265 -10.56 -24.44 -15.46
CA GLY A 265 -9.85 -24.87 -14.25
C GLY A 265 -8.58 -24.07 -13.88
N PHE A 266 -8.20 -23.06 -14.66
CA PHE A 266 -7.06 -22.17 -14.38
C PHE A 266 -7.56 -20.98 -13.56
N ILE A 267 -7.76 -21.23 -12.28
CA ILE A 267 -7.49 -20.22 -11.28
C ILE A 267 -5.96 -20.27 -11.13
N PRO A 268 -5.18 -19.27 -11.60
CA PRO A 268 -3.76 -19.22 -11.25
C PRO A 268 -3.66 -19.22 -9.72
N GLU A 269 -2.54 -19.68 -9.16
CA GLU A 269 -2.26 -19.59 -7.72
C GLU A 269 -2.61 -18.22 -7.11
N SER A 270 -2.73 -17.14 -7.89
CA SER A 270 -3.20 -15.82 -7.45
C SER A 270 -4.70 -15.69 -7.14
N THR A 271 -5.63 -16.33 -7.85
CA THR A 271 -7.08 -16.08 -7.63
C THR A 271 -7.65 -16.91 -6.49
N SER A 272 -7.25 -18.18 -6.31
CA SER A 272 -7.69 -19.03 -5.19
C SER A 272 -7.08 -18.53 -3.88
N THR A 273 -5.81 -18.13 -3.92
CA THR A 273 -5.12 -17.51 -2.79
C THR A 273 -5.77 -16.19 -2.39
N ARG A 274 -6.11 -15.31 -3.34
CA ARG A 274 -6.89 -14.09 -3.06
C ARG A 274 -8.27 -14.38 -2.47
N GLN A 275 -8.97 -15.41 -2.96
CA GLN A 275 -10.26 -15.82 -2.37
C GLN A 275 -10.10 -16.20 -0.88
N ASN A 276 -9.00 -16.87 -0.52
CA ASN A 276 -8.72 -17.15 0.88
C ASN A 276 -8.42 -15.88 1.67
N TYR A 277 -7.64 -14.94 1.11
CA TYR A 277 -7.40 -13.64 1.74
C TYR A 277 -8.72 -12.90 2.00
N TRP A 278 -9.65 -12.93 1.04
CA TRP A 278 -10.95 -12.30 1.17
C TRP A 278 -11.81 -12.99 2.23
N LYS A 279 -11.88 -14.33 2.24
CA LYS A 279 -12.60 -15.10 3.27
C LYS A 279 -12.07 -14.78 4.66
N THR A 280 -10.75 -14.74 4.85
CA THR A 280 -10.13 -14.36 6.11
C THR A 280 -10.48 -12.92 6.49
N THR A 281 -10.38 -12.00 5.53
CA THR A 281 -10.69 -10.58 5.76
C THR A 281 -12.16 -10.35 6.12
N LEU A 282 -13.08 -11.13 5.54
CA LEU A 282 -14.50 -11.10 5.90
C LEU A 282 -14.76 -11.52 7.35
N LYS A 283 -13.95 -12.43 7.92
CA LYS A 283 -14.02 -12.75 9.36
C LYS A 283 -13.62 -11.56 10.21
N ILE A 284 -12.54 -10.85 9.85
CA ILE A 284 -12.14 -9.60 10.52
C ILE A 284 -13.26 -8.56 10.46
N ILE A 285 -13.90 -8.40 9.29
CA ILE A 285 -15.01 -7.47 9.11
C ILE A 285 -16.23 -7.88 9.95
N ALA A 286 -16.50 -9.17 10.08
CA ALA A 286 -17.61 -9.69 10.89
C ALA A 286 -17.42 -9.38 12.38
N ASP A 287 -16.19 -9.47 12.88
CA ASP A 287 -15.87 -9.20 14.29
C ASP A 287 -15.73 -7.69 14.58
N TYR A 288 -15.28 -6.90 13.60
CA TYR A 288 -15.04 -5.45 13.75
C TYR A 288 -15.77 -4.59 12.69
N PRO A 289 -17.11 -4.68 12.54
CA PRO A 289 -17.82 -4.08 11.41
C PRO A 289 -17.89 -2.55 11.44
N TRP A 290 -17.85 -1.93 12.62
CA TRP A 290 -18.15 -0.50 12.79
C TRP A 290 -16.95 0.42 12.55
N TYR A 291 -15.83 0.12 13.19
CA TYR A 291 -14.62 0.95 13.15
C TYR A 291 -13.41 0.19 12.60
N GLY A 292 -13.56 -1.10 12.30
CA GLY A 292 -12.45 -1.97 11.93
C GLY A 292 -11.45 -2.14 13.07
N VAL A 293 -10.31 -2.76 12.73
CA VAL A 293 -9.17 -2.96 13.65
C VAL A 293 -8.23 -1.75 13.72
N GLY A 294 -8.53 -0.69 12.95
CA GLY A 294 -7.71 0.50 12.80
C GLY A 294 -6.86 0.52 11.51
N PRO A 295 -6.62 1.69 10.90
CA PRO A 295 -5.74 1.80 9.74
C PRO A 295 -4.35 1.22 10.04
N GLY A 296 -3.76 0.50 9.08
CA GLY A 296 -2.42 -0.09 9.24
C GLY A 296 -2.32 -1.29 10.19
N ASN A 297 -3.40 -1.71 10.84
CA ASN A 297 -3.40 -2.85 11.76
C ASN A 297 -3.75 -4.20 11.10
N PHE A 298 -4.03 -4.22 9.79
CA PHE A 298 -4.37 -5.45 9.07
C PHE A 298 -3.33 -6.57 9.25
N THR A 299 -2.04 -6.26 9.15
CA THR A 299 -0.95 -7.23 9.28
C THR A 299 -0.84 -7.85 10.68
N ALA A 300 -1.27 -7.13 11.72
CA ALA A 300 -1.25 -7.62 13.10
C ALA A 300 -2.47 -8.50 13.40
N TRP A 301 -3.60 -8.24 12.75
CA TRP A 301 -4.86 -8.95 12.99
C TRP A 301 -5.13 -10.10 12.02
N TYR A 302 -4.68 -10.01 10.78
CA TYR A 302 -4.87 -11.07 9.78
C TYR A 302 -4.38 -12.45 10.27
N PRO A 303 -3.26 -12.54 11.01
CA PRO A 303 -2.78 -13.81 11.55
C PRO A 303 -3.75 -14.54 12.49
N HIS A 304 -4.66 -13.82 13.12
CA HIS A 304 -5.62 -14.37 14.08
C HIS A 304 -6.77 -15.15 13.39
N TYR A 305 -6.92 -15.00 12.07
CA TYR A 305 -8.11 -15.47 11.33
C TYR A 305 -7.82 -16.44 10.18
N PHE A 306 -6.60 -16.43 9.65
CA PHE A 306 -6.23 -17.30 8.53
C PHE A 306 -6.04 -18.74 9.00
N THR A 307 -6.32 -19.70 8.12
CA THR A 307 -6.43 -21.12 8.50
C THR A 307 -5.31 -21.99 7.94
N GLN A 308 -4.41 -21.44 7.13
CA GLN A 308 -3.34 -22.20 6.49
C GLN A 308 -2.03 -21.40 6.49
N PRO A 309 -0.90 -21.96 6.94
CA PRO A 309 0.36 -21.24 7.14
C PRO A 309 0.86 -20.47 5.92
N TRP A 310 0.74 -21.08 4.76
CA TRP A 310 1.21 -20.54 3.48
C TRP A 310 0.30 -19.44 2.90
N LEU A 311 -0.79 -19.06 3.58
CA LEU A 311 -1.73 -18.04 3.13
C LEU A 311 -1.61 -16.70 3.89
N TYR A 312 -0.44 -16.43 4.47
CA TYR A 312 -0.12 -15.13 5.04
C TYR A 312 -0.14 -14.04 3.96
N THR A 313 -0.72 -12.89 4.29
CA THR A 313 -0.64 -11.70 3.45
C THR A 313 -0.64 -10.44 4.30
N ILE A 314 -0.03 -9.38 3.75
CA ILE A 314 -0.05 -8.04 4.33
C ILE A 314 -1.23 -7.19 3.83
N SER A 315 -1.98 -7.68 2.83
CA SER A 315 -3.11 -6.98 2.22
C SER A 315 -4.12 -7.98 1.60
N PRO A 316 -5.43 -7.68 1.61
CA PRO A 316 -6.42 -8.47 0.90
C PRO A 316 -6.40 -8.24 -0.63
N HIS A 317 -5.54 -7.36 -1.16
CA HIS A 317 -5.52 -6.96 -2.58
C HIS A 317 -6.89 -6.47 -3.08
N ASN A 318 -7.65 -5.83 -2.20
CA ASN A 318 -8.96 -5.26 -2.50
C ASN A 318 -9.23 -4.12 -1.51
N VAL A 319 -9.26 -2.88 -2.01
CA VAL A 319 -9.39 -1.70 -1.14
C VAL A 319 -10.71 -1.65 -0.37
N ALA A 320 -11.80 -2.21 -0.91
CA ALA A 320 -13.08 -2.24 -0.21
C ALA A 320 -13.00 -3.16 1.01
N LEU A 321 -12.41 -4.35 0.85
CA LEU A 321 -12.19 -5.27 1.97
C LEU A 321 -11.17 -4.73 2.97
N LEU A 322 -10.08 -4.13 2.48
CA LEU A 322 -9.07 -3.53 3.35
C LEU A 322 -9.70 -2.43 4.22
N TYR A 323 -10.38 -1.46 3.61
CA TYR A 323 -10.98 -0.35 4.35
C TYR A 323 -12.13 -0.82 5.23
N ALA A 324 -12.91 -1.82 4.83
CA ALA A 324 -13.95 -2.38 5.70
C ALA A 324 -13.32 -3.03 6.95
N ALA A 325 -12.21 -3.77 6.79
CA ALA A 325 -11.52 -4.41 7.90
C ALA A 325 -10.77 -3.42 8.80
N THR A 326 -10.22 -2.32 8.25
CA THR A 326 -9.37 -1.39 9.02
C THR A 326 -10.07 -0.10 9.45
N LEU A 327 -11.06 0.38 8.72
CA LEU A 327 -11.81 1.61 9.00
C LEU A 327 -13.29 1.35 9.34
N GLY A 328 -13.76 0.13 9.16
CA GLY A 328 -15.15 -0.25 9.30
C GLY A 328 -15.96 -0.11 8.02
N VAL A 329 -17.08 -0.83 7.97
CA VAL A 329 -18.05 -0.79 6.88
C VAL A 329 -18.65 0.62 6.70
N PRO A 330 -19.03 1.38 7.75
CA PRO A 330 -19.55 2.74 7.58
C PRO A 330 -18.59 3.68 6.87
N ALA A 331 -17.31 3.69 7.25
CA ALA A 331 -16.29 4.52 6.61
C ALA A 331 -16.13 4.15 5.14
N THR A 332 -16.06 2.85 4.86
CA THR A 332 -15.94 2.33 3.49
C THR A 332 -17.13 2.75 2.61
N LEU A 333 -18.36 2.63 3.13
CA LEU A 333 -19.56 3.08 2.42
C LEU A 333 -19.55 4.59 2.18
N LEU A 334 -19.11 5.41 3.14
CA LEU A 334 -19.00 6.86 2.96
C LEU A 334 -18.03 7.22 1.83
N LEU A 335 -16.91 6.50 1.69
CA LEU A 335 -15.99 6.66 0.56
C LEU A 335 -16.69 6.34 -0.77
N PHE A 336 -17.40 5.21 -0.88
CA PHE A 336 -18.10 4.85 -2.12
C PHE A 336 -19.29 5.77 -2.44
N ILE A 337 -20.00 6.27 -1.43
CA ILE A 337 -21.04 7.30 -1.59
C ILE A 337 -20.41 8.58 -2.15
N PHE A 338 -19.29 9.02 -1.58
CA PHE A 338 -18.52 10.16 -2.08
C PHE A 338 -18.12 9.98 -3.55
N LEU A 339 -17.58 8.80 -3.91
CA LEU A 339 -17.21 8.49 -5.29
C LEU A 339 -18.42 8.53 -6.22
N GLY A 340 -19.51 7.86 -5.85
CA GLY A 340 -20.77 7.87 -6.60
C GLY A 340 -21.29 9.29 -6.83
N GLN A 341 -21.25 10.15 -5.80
CA GLN A 341 -21.67 11.55 -5.90
C GLN A 341 -20.81 12.35 -6.90
N ILE A 342 -19.48 12.20 -6.87
CA ILE A 342 -18.61 12.93 -7.80
C ILE A 342 -18.78 12.44 -9.23
N PHE A 343 -18.78 11.12 -9.47
CA PHE A 343 -18.98 10.58 -10.82
C PHE A 343 -20.35 10.97 -11.38
N TRP A 344 -21.41 10.87 -10.58
CA TRP A 344 -22.76 11.28 -10.98
C TRP A 344 -22.85 12.77 -11.36
N ARG A 345 -22.26 13.66 -10.54
CA ARG A 345 -22.19 15.09 -10.86
C ARG A 345 -21.40 15.34 -12.14
N THR A 346 -20.32 14.60 -12.35
CA THR A 346 -19.48 14.70 -13.53
C THR A 346 -20.22 14.29 -14.80
N VAL A 347 -20.95 13.18 -14.78
CA VAL A 347 -21.82 12.76 -15.89
C VAL A 347 -22.89 13.81 -16.19
N LYS A 348 -23.58 14.33 -15.17
CA LYS A 348 -24.62 15.36 -15.36
C LYS A 348 -24.06 16.65 -15.96
N ALA A 349 -22.92 17.12 -15.47
CA ALA A 349 -22.26 18.30 -16.02
C ALA A 349 -21.83 18.07 -17.47
N TRP A 350 -21.24 16.90 -17.76
CA TRP A 350 -20.85 16.51 -19.11
C TRP A 350 -22.03 16.52 -20.09
N ILE A 351 -23.18 15.94 -19.72
CA ILE A 351 -24.40 15.94 -20.55
C ILE A 351 -24.92 17.37 -20.80
N ARG A 352 -24.94 18.20 -19.75
CA ARG A 352 -25.43 19.58 -19.82
C ARG A 352 -24.53 20.46 -20.68
N GLU A 353 -23.22 20.47 -20.41
CA GLU A 353 -22.24 21.31 -21.11
C GLU A 353 -22.15 20.97 -22.58
N ARG A 354 -22.18 19.67 -22.93
CA ARG A 354 -22.22 19.23 -24.32
C ARG A 354 -23.48 19.70 -25.04
N SER A 355 -24.65 19.59 -24.41
CA SER A 355 -25.91 20.03 -25.00
C SER A 355 -25.89 21.55 -25.27
N ALA A 356 -25.22 22.31 -24.41
CA ALA A 356 -25.05 23.75 -24.57
C ALA A 356 -24.01 24.14 -25.64
N ASN A 357 -22.87 23.43 -25.72
CA ASN A 357 -21.75 23.76 -26.61
C ASN A 357 -21.22 22.53 -27.36
N PRO A 358 -21.92 22.05 -28.42
CA PRO A 358 -21.57 20.79 -29.11
C PRO A 358 -20.19 20.75 -29.79
N GLY A 359 -19.56 21.91 -30.02
CA GLY A 359 -18.28 22.04 -30.73
C GLY A 359 -17.07 22.31 -29.83
N ASP A 360 -17.25 22.45 -28.51
CA ASP A 360 -16.12 22.67 -27.60
C ASP A 360 -15.41 21.34 -27.28
N ASN A 361 -14.10 21.34 -27.12
CA ASN A 361 -13.33 20.15 -26.72
C ASN A 361 -13.08 20.10 -25.22
N ASP A 362 -13.55 21.09 -24.46
CA ASP A 362 -13.30 21.18 -23.02
C ASP A 362 -13.81 19.98 -22.21
N TYR A 363 -14.83 19.26 -22.69
CA TYR A 363 -15.36 18.08 -22.01
C TYR A 363 -14.55 16.80 -22.25
N LEU A 364 -13.67 16.76 -23.25
CA LEU A 364 -12.71 15.66 -23.42
C LEU A 364 -11.74 15.60 -22.24
N TRP A 365 -11.42 16.76 -21.65
CA TRP A 365 -10.60 16.84 -20.43
C TRP A 365 -11.30 16.21 -19.24
N VAL A 366 -12.58 16.54 -19.04
CA VAL A 366 -13.38 15.95 -17.97
C VAL A 366 -13.43 14.43 -18.10
N THR A 367 -13.60 13.92 -19.33
CA THR A 367 -13.63 12.48 -19.59
C THR A 367 -12.28 11.81 -19.37
N ALA A 368 -11.17 12.48 -19.67
CA ALA A 368 -9.83 11.97 -19.42
C ALA A 368 -9.51 11.88 -17.92
N TRP A 369 -9.88 12.92 -17.14
CA TRP A 369 -9.77 12.89 -15.67
C TRP A 369 -10.66 11.81 -15.06
N ALA A 370 -11.91 11.70 -15.51
CA ALA A 370 -12.83 10.66 -15.07
C ALA A 370 -12.33 9.25 -15.43
N GLY A 371 -11.76 9.07 -16.63
CA GLY A 371 -11.17 7.81 -17.08
C GLY A 371 -9.98 7.39 -16.21
N GLY A 372 -9.08 8.31 -15.89
CA GLY A 372 -7.95 8.05 -14.99
C GLY A 372 -8.41 7.73 -13.56
N ALA A 373 -9.37 8.48 -13.02
CA ALA A 373 -9.93 8.23 -11.70
C ALA A 373 -10.67 6.88 -11.62
N LEU A 374 -11.46 6.53 -12.63
CA LEU A 374 -12.17 5.25 -12.72
C LEU A 374 -11.20 4.07 -12.86
N THR A 375 -10.12 4.26 -13.62
CA THR A 375 -9.03 3.27 -13.71
C THR A 375 -8.43 3.00 -12.34
N GLY A 376 -8.16 4.04 -11.55
CA GLY A 376 -7.63 3.87 -10.19
C GLY A 376 -8.57 3.06 -9.29
N VAL A 377 -9.88 3.32 -9.34
CA VAL A 377 -10.89 2.53 -8.60
C VAL A 377 -10.90 1.08 -9.08
N ALA A 378 -10.94 0.86 -10.40
CA ALA A 378 -10.96 -0.49 -10.97
C ALA A 378 -9.72 -1.29 -10.57
N HIS A 379 -8.54 -0.67 -10.59
CA HIS A 379 -7.30 -1.32 -10.17
C HIS A 379 -7.28 -1.57 -8.66
N ALA A 380 -7.74 -0.63 -7.83
CA ALA A 380 -7.77 -0.76 -6.37
C ALA A 380 -8.73 -1.83 -5.85
N LEU A 381 -9.78 -2.16 -6.62
CA LEU A 381 -10.67 -3.30 -6.32
C LEU A 381 -10.03 -4.65 -6.64
N LEU A 382 -8.98 -4.67 -7.47
CA LEU A 382 -8.31 -5.89 -7.94
C LEU A 382 -6.89 -6.05 -7.36
N ASP A 383 -6.29 -5.00 -6.80
CA ASP A 383 -4.93 -5.00 -6.27
C ASP A 383 -4.63 -3.86 -5.28
N LEU A 384 -3.44 -3.89 -4.66
CA LEU A 384 -2.95 -3.04 -3.55
C LEU A 384 -2.66 -1.56 -3.89
N THR A 385 -3.22 -1.06 -5.00
CA THR A 385 -2.94 0.26 -5.60
C THR A 385 -2.98 1.42 -4.62
N PHE A 386 -3.98 1.44 -3.74
CA PHE A 386 -4.21 2.56 -2.81
C PHE A 386 -3.38 2.44 -1.52
N GLU A 387 -2.60 1.37 -1.36
CA GLU A 387 -1.62 1.21 -0.29
C GLU A 387 -0.26 1.81 -0.64
N VAL A 388 -0.08 2.27 -1.89
CA VAL A 388 1.12 2.99 -2.35
C VAL A 388 0.82 4.49 -2.32
N PRO A 389 1.37 5.27 -1.36
CA PRO A 389 1.01 6.68 -1.19
C PRO A 389 1.22 7.54 -2.43
N ALA A 390 2.22 7.21 -3.26
CA ALA A 390 2.42 7.91 -4.54
C ALA A 390 1.22 7.76 -5.50
N ILE A 391 0.67 6.56 -5.64
CA ILE A 391 -0.47 6.30 -6.53
C ILE A 391 -1.76 6.86 -5.92
N LEU A 392 -1.92 6.70 -4.60
CA LEU A 392 -3.04 7.26 -3.85
C LEU A 392 -3.11 8.79 -4.01
N LEU A 393 -1.97 9.49 -3.90
CA LEU A 393 -1.86 10.93 -4.13
C LEU A 393 -2.35 11.31 -5.53
N LEU A 394 -1.84 10.64 -6.56
CA LEU A 394 -2.24 10.89 -7.95
C LEU A 394 -3.75 10.73 -8.09
N TRP A 395 -4.32 9.63 -7.59
CA TRP A 395 -5.75 9.35 -7.69
C TRP A 395 -6.64 10.42 -7.05
N TRP A 396 -6.35 10.81 -5.82
CA TRP A 396 -7.11 11.86 -5.14
C TRP A 396 -6.99 13.21 -5.86
N LEU A 397 -5.83 13.52 -6.42
CA LEU A 397 -5.63 14.72 -7.22
C LEU A 397 -6.49 14.70 -8.50
N LEU A 398 -6.61 13.55 -9.19
CA LEU A 398 -7.50 13.41 -10.35
C LEU A 398 -8.96 13.70 -9.97
N LEU A 399 -9.42 13.16 -8.84
CA LEU A 399 -10.76 13.43 -8.31
C LEU A 399 -10.96 14.91 -7.98
N GLY A 400 -9.94 15.55 -7.42
CA GLY A 400 -9.95 16.98 -7.10
C GLY A 400 -10.13 17.84 -8.34
N VAL A 401 -9.32 17.59 -9.37
CA VAL A 401 -9.40 18.30 -10.67
C VAL A 401 -10.76 18.07 -11.32
N MET A 402 -11.25 16.83 -11.33
CA MET A 402 -12.56 16.45 -11.85
C MET A 402 -13.69 17.20 -11.14
N HIS A 403 -13.65 17.27 -9.80
CA HIS A 403 -14.64 17.97 -9.01
C HIS A 403 -14.56 19.49 -9.19
N GLY A 404 -13.34 20.05 -9.29
CA GLY A 404 -13.09 21.48 -9.49
C GLY A 404 -13.63 22.04 -10.80
N HIS A 405 -13.77 21.20 -11.84
CA HIS A 405 -14.35 21.60 -13.13
C HIS A 405 -15.77 22.16 -13.00
N HIS A 406 -16.56 21.66 -12.05
CA HIS A 406 -17.95 22.08 -11.82
C HIS A 406 -18.11 23.47 -11.22
N PHE A 407 -17.03 24.08 -10.73
CA PHE A 407 -17.06 25.33 -9.98
C PHE A 407 -16.31 26.47 -10.68
N ARG A 408 -16.24 26.42 -12.02
CA ARG A 408 -15.77 27.54 -12.85
C ARG A 408 -16.68 28.74 -12.58
N ASN A 409 -16.12 29.88 -12.18
CA ASN A 409 -16.79 31.19 -11.99
C ASN A 409 -17.46 31.46 -10.63
N LYS A 410 -17.05 30.80 -9.54
CA LYS A 410 -17.54 31.16 -8.19
C LYS A 410 -16.75 32.34 -7.58
N PRO A 411 -17.42 33.24 -6.82
CA PRO A 411 -16.75 34.37 -6.19
C PRO A 411 -15.71 33.92 -5.17
N GLU A 412 -14.64 34.70 -5.08
CA GLU A 412 -13.57 34.53 -4.10
C GLU A 412 -13.86 35.39 -2.86
N LEU A 413 -13.88 34.80 -1.67
CA LEU A 413 -14.06 35.51 -0.42
C LEU A 413 -12.70 35.95 0.16
N PRO A 414 -12.62 37.15 0.76
CA PRO A 414 -11.44 37.58 1.49
C PRO A 414 -11.26 36.74 2.76
N VAL A 415 -10.00 36.44 3.10
CA VAL A 415 -9.63 35.70 4.31
C VAL A 415 -8.96 36.65 5.31
N SER A 416 -9.37 36.59 6.58
CA SER A 416 -8.87 37.48 7.63
C SER A 416 -7.34 37.38 7.79
N PRO A 417 -6.62 38.49 8.07
CA PRO A 417 -5.17 38.44 8.29
C PRO A 417 -4.75 37.47 9.41
N ALA A 418 -5.53 37.41 10.49
CA ALA A 418 -5.27 36.51 11.62
C ALA A 418 -5.31 35.03 11.21
N PHE A 419 -6.35 34.61 10.47
CA PHE A 419 -6.44 33.24 9.98
C PHE A 419 -5.28 32.88 9.04
N ARG A 420 -4.89 33.80 8.16
CA ARG A 420 -3.76 33.61 7.25
C ARG A 420 -2.43 33.45 7.99
N GLY A 421 -2.19 34.30 8.99
CA GLY A 421 -1.02 34.18 9.87
C GLY A 421 -0.99 32.84 10.59
N GLY A 422 -2.13 32.40 11.11
CA GLY A 422 -2.28 31.09 11.74
C GLY A 422 -1.97 29.91 10.81
N MET A 423 -2.52 29.90 9.59
CA MET A 423 -2.25 28.85 8.61
C MET A 423 -0.79 28.83 8.14
N ALA A 424 -0.16 30.00 7.96
CA ALA A 424 1.25 30.10 7.64
C ALA A 424 2.14 29.58 8.80
N GLY A 425 1.82 29.93 10.04
CA GLY A 425 2.49 29.40 11.23
C GLY A 425 2.34 27.88 11.34
N ALA A 426 1.14 27.35 11.10
CA ALA A 426 0.88 25.92 11.07
C ALA A 426 1.69 25.21 9.97
N ALA A 427 1.85 25.82 8.78
CA ALA A 427 2.66 25.27 7.70
C ALA A 427 4.13 25.13 8.10
N THR A 428 4.69 26.17 8.75
CA THR A 428 6.07 26.16 9.27
C THR A 428 6.25 25.12 10.38
N ALA A 429 5.30 25.05 11.32
CA ALA A 429 5.34 24.06 12.40
C ALA A 429 5.26 22.63 11.85
N LEU A 430 4.44 22.40 10.83
CA LEU A 430 4.33 21.11 10.17
C LEU A 430 5.64 20.70 9.48
N LEU A 431 6.31 21.62 8.79
CA LEU A 431 7.62 21.35 8.19
C LEU A 431 8.66 20.97 9.26
N GLY A 432 8.67 21.68 10.39
CA GLY A 432 9.52 21.35 11.54
C GLY A 432 9.23 19.96 12.09
N LEU A 433 7.94 19.61 12.26
CA LEU A 433 7.52 18.29 12.71
C LEU A 433 7.95 17.19 11.72
N VAL A 434 7.70 17.37 10.42
CA VAL A 434 8.12 16.40 9.38
C VAL A 434 9.64 16.20 9.41
N PHE A 435 10.42 17.27 9.56
CA PHE A 435 11.88 17.17 9.68
C PHE A 435 12.30 16.37 10.93
N VAL A 436 11.67 16.62 12.08
CA VAL A 436 11.91 15.84 13.31
C VAL A 436 11.57 14.36 13.12
N LEU A 437 10.45 14.06 12.47
CA LEU A 437 10.04 12.67 12.21
C LEU A 437 11.00 11.96 11.24
N LEU A 438 11.51 12.68 10.22
CA LEU A 438 12.52 12.14 9.31
C LEU A 438 13.85 11.85 10.01
N ILE A 439 14.27 12.68 10.97
CA ILE A 439 15.44 12.41 11.80
C ILE A 439 15.24 11.13 12.63
N ALA A 440 14.07 10.99 13.25
CA ALA A 440 13.75 9.84 14.08
C ALA A 440 13.70 8.52 13.28
N ASP A 441 13.09 8.56 12.09
CA ASP A 441 13.03 7.44 11.16
C ASP A 441 14.42 7.08 10.60
N ASN A 442 15.22 8.08 10.21
CA ASN A 442 16.59 7.84 9.76
C ASN A 442 17.44 7.18 10.86
N ALA A 443 17.31 7.63 12.11
CA ALA A 443 18.00 7.00 13.24
C ALA A 443 17.56 5.54 13.43
N TYR A 444 16.25 5.27 13.34
CA TYR A 444 15.72 3.90 13.39
C TYR A 444 16.29 3.01 12.28
N ARG A 445 16.23 3.45 11.01
CA ARG A 445 16.73 2.66 9.87
C ARG A 445 18.22 2.37 9.96
N GLN A 446 19.02 3.34 10.41
CA GLN A 446 20.44 3.10 10.67
C GLN A 446 20.65 2.09 11.80
N ALA A 447 19.83 2.11 12.85
CA ALA A 447 19.95 1.15 13.95
C ALA A 447 19.60 -0.29 13.54
N VAL A 448 18.62 -0.47 12.66
CA VAL A 448 18.13 -1.80 12.22
C VAL A 448 19.21 -2.61 11.48
N VAL A 449 20.10 -1.94 10.75
CA VAL A 449 21.16 -2.62 9.96
C VAL A 449 22.44 -2.88 10.76
N LEU A 450 22.54 -2.37 12.00
CA LEU A 450 23.71 -2.56 12.86
C LEU A 450 23.58 -3.83 13.70
N THR A 451 24.71 -4.46 13.99
CA THR A 451 24.77 -5.71 14.78
C THR A 451 25.45 -5.47 16.14
N SER A 452 25.72 -6.54 16.88
CA SER A 452 26.40 -6.51 18.17
C SER A 452 27.80 -5.89 18.13
N THR A 453 28.48 -5.91 16.97
CA THR A 453 29.79 -5.25 16.78
C THR A 453 29.73 -3.75 16.98
N ASP A 454 28.59 -3.13 16.64
CA ASP A 454 28.36 -1.70 16.66
C ASP A 454 27.37 -1.30 17.77
N ALA A 455 27.31 -2.11 18.85
CA ALA A 455 26.33 -1.99 19.92
C ALA A 455 26.19 -0.56 20.49
N PRO A 456 27.28 0.19 20.80
CA PRO A 456 27.16 1.56 21.30
C PRO A 456 26.47 2.51 20.29
N GLN A 457 26.79 2.37 19.01
CA GLN A 457 26.21 3.19 17.95
C GLN A 457 24.74 2.83 17.74
N ARG A 458 24.41 1.54 17.67
CA ARG A 458 23.03 1.04 17.56
C ARG A 458 22.18 1.57 18.71
N TYR A 459 22.68 1.49 19.95
CA TYR A 459 21.98 2.00 21.12
C TYR A 459 21.72 3.52 21.05
N ALA A 460 22.73 4.31 20.68
CA ALA A 460 22.60 5.76 20.56
C ALA A 460 21.54 6.16 19.52
N LEU A 461 21.50 5.45 18.38
CA LEU A 461 20.51 5.66 17.32
C LEU A 461 19.10 5.29 17.77
N LEU A 462 18.92 4.15 18.45
CA LEU A 462 17.63 3.74 19.01
C LEU A 462 17.12 4.73 20.05
N ARG A 463 17.98 5.20 20.95
CA ARG A 463 17.63 6.24 21.93
C ARG A 463 17.21 7.55 21.26
N ARG A 464 17.93 7.97 20.22
CA ARG A 464 17.56 9.17 19.45
C ARG A 464 16.19 9.00 18.78
N SER A 465 15.92 7.84 18.19
CA SER A 465 14.63 7.53 17.60
C SER A 465 13.51 7.55 18.65
N LEU A 466 13.69 6.86 19.80
CA LEU A 466 12.70 6.81 20.88
C LEU A 466 12.47 8.15 21.58
N PHE A 467 13.49 9.00 21.67
CA PHE A 467 13.33 10.35 22.20
C PHE A 467 12.33 11.17 21.37
N LEU A 468 12.36 10.98 20.05
CA LEU A 468 11.48 11.70 19.11
C LEU A 468 10.17 10.95 18.83
N MET A 469 10.16 9.61 18.96
CA MET A 469 9.04 8.72 18.68
C MET A 469 8.85 7.68 19.81
N PRO A 470 8.47 8.11 21.03
CA PRO A 470 8.40 7.21 22.19
C PRO A 470 7.31 6.13 22.10
N LEU A 471 6.35 6.29 21.18
CA LEU A 471 5.23 5.37 20.94
C LEU A 471 5.48 4.39 19.77
N SER A 472 6.69 4.36 19.22
CA SER A 472 7.07 3.39 18.18
C SER A 472 7.30 2.00 18.79
N ALA A 473 6.34 1.08 18.59
CA ALA A 473 6.46 -0.30 19.04
C ALA A 473 7.63 -1.00 18.34
N ALA A 474 7.85 -0.70 17.06
CA ALA A 474 8.97 -1.22 16.28
C ALA A 474 10.34 -0.77 16.83
N THR A 475 10.48 0.48 17.29
CA THR A 475 11.76 0.93 17.87
C THR A 475 12.02 0.28 19.22
N HIS A 476 11.00 0.08 20.05
CA HIS A 476 11.13 -0.67 21.32
C HIS A 476 11.44 -2.16 21.07
N GLU A 477 10.90 -2.74 20.01
CA GLU A 477 11.18 -4.12 19.59
C GLU A 477 12.65 -4.30 19.18
N VAL A 478 13.17 -3.42 18.33
CA VAL A 478 14.59 -3.44 17.93
C VAL A 478 15.52 -3.15 19.11
N LEU A 479 15.07 -2.36 20.10
CA LEU A 479 15.80 -2.16 21.36
C LEU A 479 15.82 -3.43 22.22
N ALA A 480 14.73 -4.18 22.28
CA ALA A 480 14.72 -5.48 22.95
C ALA A 480 15.69 -6.47 22.27
N GLN A 481 15.69 -6.51 20.93
CA GLN A 481 16.63 -7.32 20.16
C GLN A 481 18.09 -6.91 20.40
N HIS A 482 18.37 -5.61 20.50
CA HIS A 482 19.71 -5.13 20.84
C HIS A 482 20.20 -5.70 22.18
N TYR A 483 19.38 -5.66 23.23
CA TYR A 483 19.76 -6.22 24.52
C TYR A 483 19.82 -7.76 24.50
N TRP A 484 18.98 -8.42 23.70
CA TRP A 484 19.09 -9.86 23.48
C TRP A 484 20.46 -10.25 22.90
N GLU A 485 20.94 -9.51 21.90
CA GLU A 485 22.27 -9.69 21.34
C GLU A 485 23.37 -9.44 22.39
N MET A 486 23.24 -8.41 23.23
CA MET A 486 24.20 -8.16 24.31
C MET A 486 24.24 -9.29 25.34
N VAL A 487 23.09 -9.88 25.70
CA VAL A 487 23.02 -11.02 26.62
C VAL A 487 23.67 -12.26 26.01
N THR A 488 23.39 -12.57 24.75
CA THR A 488 23.86 -13.80 24.08
C THR A 488 25.34 -13.73 23.70
N THR A 489 25.85 -12.53 23.39
CA THR A 489 27.27 -12.29 23.10
C THR A 489 28.11 -12.01 24.35
N HIS A 490 27.52 -12.08 25.55
CA HIS A 490 28.19 -11.82 26.82
C HIS A 490 28.82 -10.41 26.90
N ASN A 491 28.18 -9.42 26.27
CA ASN A 491 28.66 -8.05 26.21
C ASN A 491 28.00 -7.19 27.30
N GLY A 492 28.79 -6.76 28.29
CA GLY A 492 28.31 -5.96 29.43
C GLY A 492 27.66 -6.77 30.55
N ASN A 493 26.97 -6.09 31.47
CA ASN A 493 26.34 -6.74 32.61
C ASN A 493 25.07 -7.50 32.18
N ARG A 494 25.08 -8.83 32.34
CA ARG A 494 23.97 -9.70 31.93
C ARG A 494 22.65 -9.36 32.61
N GLU A 495 22.64 -9.04 33.91
CA GLU A 495 21.40 -8.75 34.64
C GLU A 495 20.79 -7.40 34.23
N GLU A 496 21.64 -6.40 34.01
CA GLU A 496 21.20 -5.09 33.51
C GLU A 496 20.63 -5.21 32.11
N ASN A 497 21.33 -5.92 31.21
CA ASN A 497 20.86 -6.16 29.85
C ASN A 497 19.55 -6.95 29.81
N LEU A 498 19.37 -7.97 30.64
CA LEU A 498 18.11 -8.71 30.74
C LEU A 498 16.97 -7.82 31.24
N SER A 499 17.22 -7.00 32.26
CA SER A 499 16.22 -6.08 32.79
C SER A 499 15.79 -5.06 31.73
N ALA A 500 16.75 -4.53 30.97
CA ALA A 500 16.49 -3.60 29.89
C ALA A 500 15.79 -4.26 28.68
N MET A 501 16.14 -5.51 28.35
CA MET A 501 15.44 -6.32 27.35
C MET A 501 13.96 -6.50 27.71
N ILE A 502 13.66 -6.91 28.96
CA ILE A 502 12.28 -7.09 29.43
C ILE A 502 11.52 -5.76 29.36
N ALA A 503 12.12 -4.64 29.77
CA ALA A 503 11.47 -3.34 29.74
C ALA A 503 11.11 -2.91 28.31
N ALA A 504 12.04 -3.05 27.36
CA ALA A 504 11.82 -2.73 25.96
C ALA A 504 10.78 -3.66 25.30
N ALA A 505 10.89 -4.97 25.52
CA ALA A 505 9.95 -5.96 25.01
C ALA A 505 8.54 -5.76 25.55
N ARG A 506 8.43 -5.47 26.85
CA ARG A 506 7.15 -5.13 27.50
C ARG A 506 6.54 -3.91 26.83
N ARG A 507 7.32 -2.85 26.65
CA ARG A 507 6.82 -1.62 26.06
C ARG A 507 6.34 -1.83 24.62
N ALA A 508 7.06 -2.62 23.84
CA ALA A 508 6.66 -2.99 22.48
C ALA A 508 5.32 -3.76 22.48
N ALA A 509 5.16 -4.75 23.36
CA ALA A 509 3.94 -5.55 23.48
C ALA A 509 2.75 -4.76 24.03
N GLU A 510 2.96 -3.81 24.95
CA GLU A 510 1.93 -2.89 25.44
C GLU A 510 1.41 -1.96 24.34
N LEU A 511 2.30 -1.47 23.48
CA LEU A 511 1.95 -0.55 22.39
C LEU A 511 1.16 -1.24 21.28
N GLN A 512 1.49 -2.50 20.94
CA GLN A 512 0.76 -3.28 19.93
C GLN A 512 0.47 -4.70 20.44
N PRO A 513 -0.55 -4.87 21.30
CA PRO A 513 -0.80 -6.13 22.01
C PRO A 513 -1.23 -7.28 21.09
N ALA A 514 -1.87 -6.99 19.96
CA ALA A 514 -2.31 -8.00 18.99
C ALA A 514 -1.16 -8.63 18.16
N SER A 515 0.09 -8.18 18.34
CA SER A 515 1.22 -8.72 17.58
C SER A 515 1.79 -10.00 18.20
N ALA A 516 1.64 -11.13 17.51
CA ALA A 516 2.21 -12.42 17.91
C ALA A 516 3.73 -12.33 18.18
N HIS A 517 4.47 -11.72 17.25
CA HIS A 517 5.91 -11.56 17.35
C HIS A 517 6.36 -10.80 18.61
N ARG A 518 5.64 -9.74 19.00
CA ARG A 518 5.98 -8.97 20.21
C ARG A 518 5.64 -9.71 21.49
N GLN A 519 4.56 -10.51 21.49
CA GLN A 519 4.29 -11.42 22.60
C GLN A 519 5.42 -12.46 22.72
N TRP A 520 5.90 -13.00 21.60
CA TRP A 520 7.03 -13.94 21.58
C TRP A 520 8.34 -13.32 22.10
N ILE A 521 8.72 -12.12 21.66
CA ILE A 521 9.92 -11.42 22.16
C ILE A 521 9.84 -11.22 23.68
N LEU A 522 8.69 -10.82 24.21
CA LEU A 522 8.50 -10.64 25.65
C LEU A 522 8.56 -11.96 26.41
N GLY A 523 7.93 -13.03 25.88
CA GLY A 523 8.05 -14.38 26.43
C GLY A 523 9.49 -14.87 26.47
N GLN A 524 10.26 -14.62 25.41
CA GLN A 524 11.70 -14.92 25.36
C GLN A 524 12.52 -14.12 26.37
N ALA A 525 12.22 -12.83 26.54
CA ALA A 525 12.91 -11.99 27.53
C ALA A 525 12.76 -12.57 28.95
N TYR A 526 11.54 -12.97 29.31
CA TYR A 526 11.28 -13.64 30.57
C TYR A 526 11.95 -15.02 30.67
N TYR A 527 11.95 -15.79 29.58
CA TYR A 527 12.62 -17.09 29.54
C TYR A 527 14.12 -16.98 29.81
N LEU A 528 14.81 -16.02 29.20
CA LEU A 528 16.24 -15.79 29.42
C LEU A 528 16.55 -15.28 30.83
N ALA A 529 15.61 -14.58 31.45
CA ALA A 529 15.70 -14.06 32.82
C ALA A 529 15.21 -15.04 33.90
N LEU A 530 14.71 -16.22 33.52
CA LEU A 530 14.21 -17.23 34.45
C LEU A 530 15.35 -17.71 35.36
N THR A 531 15.18 -17.54 36.68
CA THR A 531 16.02 -18.11 37.74
C THR A 531 15.13 -18.69 38.85
N PRO A 532 15.67 -19.55 39.74
CA PRO A 532 14.91 -20.02 40.90
C PRO A 532 14.35 -18.89 41.77
N GLU A 533 15.06 -17.77 41.87
CA GLU A 533 14.72 -16.59 42.67
C GLU A 533 13.75 -15.64 41.94
N ARG A 534 13.67 -15.73 40.61
CA ARG A 534 12.78 -14.92 39.76
C ARG A 534 11.89 -15.84 38.91
N PRO A 535 10.79 -16.36 39.49
CA PRO A 535 9.91 -17.29 38.79
C PRO A 535 9.03 -16.55 37.78
N TYR A 536 9.57 -16.26 36.60
CA TYR A 536 8.81 -15.69 35.48
C TYR A 536 7.94 -16.70 34.72
N TRP A 537 7.90 -17.96 35.17
CA TRP A 537 7.19 -19.04 34.47
C TRP A 537 5.73 -18.70 34.11
N PRO A 538 4.91 -18.01 34.95
CA PRO A 538 3.54 -17.69 34.53
C PRO A 538 3.52 -16.75 33.33
N SER A 539 4.40 -15.74 33.32
CA SER A 539 4.51 -14.77 32.23
C SER A 539 5.08 -15.40 30.97
N ILE A 540 6.05 -16.32 31.09
CA ILE A 540 6.61 -17.05 29.95
C ILE A 540 5.50 -17.83 29.23
N ILE A 541 4.75 -18.64 29.98
CA ILE A 541 3.69 -19.47 29.41
C ILE A 541 2.59 -18.61 28.82
N ASP A 542 2.13 -17.58 29.52
CA ASP A 542 1.07 -16.69 29.04
C ASP A 542 1.46 -15.98 27.72
N HIS A 543 2.62 -15.34 27.65
CA HIS A 543 3.02 -14.60 26.46
C HIS A 543 3.34 -15.51 25.26
N LEU A 544 3.97 -16.67 25.48
CA LEU A 544 4.25 -17.61 24.40
C LEU A 544 2.98 -18.31 23.90
N THR A 545 2.03 -18.62 24.79
CA THR A 545 0.73 -19.16 24.40
C THR A 545 -0.07 -18.13 23.59
N ARG A 546 -0.03 -16.85 24.00
CA ARG A 546 -0.63 -15.76 23.21
C ARG A 546 0.03 -15.58 21.85
N ALA A 547 1.35 -15.70 21.75
CA ALA A 547 2.04 -15.65 20.46
C ALA A 547 1.53 -16.74 19.51
N ILE A 548 1.42 -17.98 19.99
CA ILE A 548 0.84 -19.10 19.21
C ILE A 548 -0.63 -18.84 18.90
N ALA A 549 -1.42 -18.34 19.83
CA ALA A 549 -2.84 -18.07 19.59
C ALA A 549 -3.07 -16.97 18.54
N TYR A 550 -2.21 -15.95 18.50
CA TYR A 550 -2.29 -14.83 17.56
C TYR A 550 -1.73 -15.17 16.19
N ASP A 551 -0.72 -16.04 16.13
CA ASP A 551 -0.19 -16.57 14.89
C ASP A 551 0.34 -17.99 15.13
N PHE A 552 -0.54 -18.96 14.91
CA PHE A 552 -0.24 -20.37 15.14
C PHE A 552 0.64 -21.00 14.06
N HIS A 553 1.10 -20.19 13.11
CA HIS A 553 1.79 -20.60 11.89
C HIS A 553 3.27 -20.23 11.89
N ASP A 554 3.77 -19.54 12.93
CA ASP A 554 5.20 -19.44 13.18
C ASP A 554 5.66 -20.59 14.10
N PRO A 555 6.32 -21.62 13.54
CA PRO A 555 6.84 -22.77 14.30
C PRO A 555 7.87 -22.38 15.37
N THR A 556 8.48 -21.19 15.25
CA THR A 556 9.42 -20.66 16.25
C THR A 556 8.74 -20.48 17.61
N TYR A 557 7.45 -20.12 17.64
CA TYR A 557 6.73 -19.90 18.89
C TYR A 557 6.51 -21.20 19.67
N TYR A 558 6.19 -22.30 18.97
CA TYR A 558 6.06 -23.63 19.55
C TYR A 558 7.38 -24.13 20.11
N ARG A 559 8.48 -23.91 19.36
CA ARG A 559 9.83 -24.27 19.82
C ARG A 559 10.17 -23.58 21.14
N THR A 560 10.00 -22.25 21.22
CA THR A 560 10.31 -21.50 22.44
C THR A 560 9.42 -21.92 23.61
N LEU A 561 8.14 -22.22 23.37
CA LEU A 561 7.23 -22.70 24.43
C LEU A 561 7.63 -24.10 24.92
N ALA A 562 8.00 -25.01 24.02
CA ALA A 562 8.49 -26.33 24.38
C ALA A 562 9.81 -26.27 25.16
N GLU A 563 10.75 -25.41 24.75
CA GLU A 563 12.00 -25.14 25.48
C GLU A 563 11.73 -24.59 26.89
N ALA A 564 10.70 -23.74 27.04
CA ALA A 564 10.25 -23.26 28.34
C ALA A 564 9.69 -24.39 29.21
N TYR A 565 8.81 -25.23 28.68
CA TYR A 565 8.26 -26.38 29.42
C TYR A 565 9.33 -27.38 29.84
N LEU A 566 10.29 -27.69 28.97
CA LEU A 566 11.42 -28.57 29.31
C LEU A 566 12.23 -28.01 30.48
N ARG A 567 12.54 -26.71 30.46
CA ARG A 567 13.29 -26.05 31.53
C ARG A 567 12.53 -26.02 32.86
N LEU A 568 11.20 -26.10 32.83
CA LEU A 568 10.33 -26.22 34.00
C LEU A 568 10.07 -27.67 34.45
N GLY A 569 10.60 -28.66 33.73
CA GLY A 569 10.37 -30.08 34.00
C GLY A 569 8.99 -30.60 33.55
N TRP A 570 8.24 -29.83 32.76
CA TRP A 570 6.90 -30.20 32.28
C TRP A 570 6.96 -30.97 30.96
N LEU A 571 7.55 -32.17 31.00
CA LEU A 571 7.86 -32.97 29.82
C LEU A 571 6.63 -33.25 28.92
N SER A 572 5.49 -33.58 29.53
CA SER A 572 4.24 -33.85 28.80
C SER A 572 3.74 -32.64 28.01
N HIS A 573 3.87 -31.44 28.57
CA HIS A 573 3.46 -30.19 27.92
C HIS A 573 4.40 -29.83 26.75
N ALA A 574 5.69 -30.04 26.94
CA ALA A 574 6.69 -29.85 25.88
C ALA A 574 6.44 -30.81 24.70
N GLN A 575 6.20 -32.10 24.98
CA GLN A 575 5.91 -33.10 23.96
C GLN A 575 4.62 -32.77 23.20
N ALA A 576 3.55 -32.40 23.90
CA ALA A 576 2.28 -32.00 23.29
C ALA A 576 2.45 -30.78 22.38
N THR A 577 3.21 -29.76 22.82
CA THR A 577 3.45 -28.52 22.04
C THR A 577 4.18 -28.81 20.73
N ILE A 578 5.23 -29.64 20.78
CA ILE A 578 5.96 -30.05 19.58
C ILE A 578 5.09 -30.91 18.67
N GLN A 579 4.29 -31.83 19.24
CA GLN A 579 3.36 -32.65 18.47
C GLN A 579 2.36 -31.78 17.69
N THR A 580 1.78 -30.77 18.33
CA THR A 580 0.87 -29.82 17.67
C THR A 580 1.54 -29.13 16.49
N ALA A 581 2.79 -28.68 16.63
CA ALA A 581 3.54 -28.11 15.50
C ALA A 581 3.73 -29.14 14.38
N LEU A 582 4.18 -30.36 14.70
CA LEU A 582 4.42 -31.42 13.71
C LEU A 582 3.15 -31.80 12.93
N ASP A 583 1.98 -31.71 13.55
CA ASP A 583 0.70 -32.02 12.90
C ASP A 583 0.20 -30.87 12.02
N LEU A 584 0.68 -29.63 12.23
CA LEU A 584 0.26 -28.44 11.47
C LEU A 584 1.15 -28.11 10.27
N TYR A 585 2.45 -28.41 10.34
CA TYR A 585 3.42 -28.00 9.30
C TYR A 585 3.77 -29.16 8.35
N PRO A 586 3.81 -28.91 7.03
CA PRO A 586 4.44 -29.85 6.09
C PRO A 586 5.89 -30.12 6.48
N GLU A 587 6.37 -31.34 6.25
CA GLU A 587 7.75 -31.74 6.61
C GLU A 587 8.82 -30.78 6.08
N GLU A 588 8.59 -30.15 4.93
CA GLU A 588 9.52 -29.20 4.29
C GLU A 588 9.64 -27.85 5.04
N GLU A 589 8.55 -27.36 5.66
CA GLU A 589 8.60 -26.16 6.49
C GLU A 589 9.28 -26.47 7.82
N LEU A 590 9.01 -27.63 8.41
CA LEU A 590 9.71 -28.12 9.62
C LEU A 590 11.23 -28.22 9.43
N ARG A 591 11.73 -28.50 8.21
CA ARG A 591 13.18 -28.50 7.91
C ARG A 591 13.84 -27.15 8.14
N LYS A 592 13.11 -26.04 8.00
CA LYS A 592 13.63 -24.68 8.20
C LYS A 592 13.73 -24.31 9.68
N ILE A 593 13.00 -25.02 10.55
CA ILE A 593 13.05 -24.87 12.00
C ILE A 593 13.81 -26.06 12.56
N THR A 594 15.11 -25.90 12.75
CA THR A 594 15.83 -26.75 13.68
C THR A 594 15.26 -26.55 15.09
N PHE A 595 14.27 -27.34 15.48
CA PHE A 595 14.13 -27.72 16.87
C PHE A 595 15.45 -28.45 17.18
N GLY A 596 16.30 -27.85 18.02
CA GLY A 596 17.67 -28.35 18.23
C GLY A 596 17.64 -29.86 18.51
N GLY A 597 18.53 -30.64 17.87
CA GLY A 597 18.46 -32.12 17.93
C GLY A 597 18.36 -32.69 19.36
N VAL A 598 18.89 -31.96 20.34
CA VAL A 598 18.80 -32.24 21.78
C VAL A 598 17.35 -32.25 22.30
N ILE A 599 16.48 -31.35 21.82
CA ILE A 599 15.07 -31.26 22.23
C ILE A 599 14.31 -32.52 21.82
N TYR A 600 14.50 -32.99 20.59
CA TYR A 600 13.85 -34.22 20.10
C TYR A 600 14.31 -35.48 20.84
N GLU A 601 15.60 -35.55 21.20
CA GLU A 601 16.13 -36.65 22.00
C GLU A 601 15.55 -36.66 23.41
N GLN A 602 15.46 -35.50 24.06
CA GLN A 602 14.85 -35.36 25.39
C GLN A 602 13.36 -35.68 25.41
N LEU A 603 12.65 -35.44 24.30
CA LEU A 603 11.22 -35.70 24.16
C LEU A 603 10.87 -37.13 23.70
N GLY A 604 11.87 -37.99 23.49
CA GLY A 604 11.62 -39.34 22.97
C GLY A 604 11.10 -39.38 21.52
N LEU A 605 11.31 -38.30 20.76
CA LEU A 605 10.86 -38.14 19.38
C LEU A 605 11.97 -38.47 18.36
N LYS A 606 12.97 -39.25 18.79
CA LYS A 606 14.19 -39.56 18.02
C LYS A 606 13.90 -40.22 16.66
N GLU A 607 12.93 -41.13 16.61
CA GLU A 607 12.54 -41.83 15.37
C GLU A 607 11.97 -40.87 14.31
N ARG A 608 11.25 -39.83 14.75
CA ARG A 608 10.70 -38.77 13.89
C ARG A 608 11.79 -37.78 13.44
N LEU A 609 12.75 -37.47 14.32
CA LEU A 609 13.95 -36.71 13.97
C LEU A 609 14.81 -37.45 12.93
N ASP A 610 15.00 -38.75 13.09
CA ASP A 610 15.79 -39.57 12.18
C ASP A 610 15.06 -39.75 10.84
N THR A 611 13.73 -39.78 10.83
CA THR A 611 12.91 -39.70 9.60
C THR A 611 13.11 -38.36 8.88
N LEU A 612 13.05 -37.23 9.60
CA LEU A 612 13.29 -35.89 9.04
C LEU A 612 14.75 -35.74 8.53
N ARG A 613 15.73 -36.30 9.24
CA ARG A 613 17.16 -36.33 8.84
C ARG A 613 17.41 -37.26 7.65
N GLY A 614 16.71 -38.38 7.54
CA GLY A 614 16.79 -39.31 6.41
C GLY A 614 16.33 -38.67 5.11
N LEU A 615 15.27 -37.86 5.18
CA LEU A 615 14.76 -37.08 4.04
C LEU A 615 15.69 -35.92 3.63
N LEU A 616 16.44 -35.32 4.57
CA LEU A 616 17.45 -34.30 4.30
C LEU A 616 18.67 -34.84 3.52
N ARG A 617 18.94 -36.15 3.59
CA ARG A 617 20.04 -36.78 2.83
C ARG A 617 19.68 -37.08 1.37
N TYR A 618 18.40 -37.00 0.98
CA TYR A 618 17.94 -37.38 -0.36
C TYR A 618 17.82 -36.21 -1.36
N THR A 619 18.15 -34.97 -0.96
CA THR A 619 18.16 -33.79 -1.85
C THR A 619 19.57 -33.25 -2.11
N GLY A 620 20.58 -34.13 -2.11
CA GLY A 620 21.85 -33.87 -2.76
C GLY A 620 21.73 -34.06 -4.28
N SER A 621 21.04 -33.16 -4.98
CA SER A 621 21.27 -32.95 -6.42
C SER A 621 22.21 -31.75 -6.57
N PRO A 622 23.25 -31.84 -7.41
CA PRO A 622 24.13 -30.71 -7.67
C PRO A 622 23.34 -29.59 -8.36
N SER A 623 23.71 -28.36 -8.00
CA SER A 623 23.25 -27.11 -8.62
C SER A 623 23.29 -27.14 -10.15
N PRO A 624 22.24 -26.62 -10.80
CA PRO A 624 22.37 -25.69 -11.92
C PRO A 624 22.25 -24.24 -11.44
#